data_AF-A0A7V9LHM0-F1
#
_entry.id   AF-A0A7V9LHM0-F1
#
_cell.length_a   1.000
_cell.length_b   1.000
_cell.length_c   1.000
_cell.angle_alpha   90.00
_cell.angle_beta   90.00
_cell.angle_gamma   90.00
#
_symmetry.space_group_name_H-M   'P 1'
#
loop_
_entity.id
_entity.type
_entity.pdbx_description
1 polymer ?
#
loop_
_entity_poly.entity_id
_entity_poly.type
_entity_poly.pdbx_seq_one_letter_code
_entity_poly.pdbx_strand_id
1 'polypeptide(L)' 'WYVLADEKVAVGSSPDDLERVEGTVLEVGEGILGQDFEPRPSPVICAWCDFKLICPASEA' A
#
# COMPACT_ATOMS: atom_id res chain seq x y z
N TRP A 1 -3.75 -17.97 -2.18
CA TRP A 1 -3.40 -19.16 -1.40
C TRP A 1 -2.58 -18.72 -0.21
N TYR A 2 -3.07 -18.94 1.00
CA TYR A 2 -2.32 -18.68 2.23
C TYR A 2 -1.51 -19.92 2.57
N VAL A 3 -0.21 -19.89 2.24
CA VAL A 3 0.69 -21.07 2.29
C VAL A 3 0.76 -21.68 3.70
N LEU A 4 0.93 -20.85 4.73
CA LEU A 4 1.07 -21.34 6.10
C LEU A 4 -0.23 -21.91 6.69
N ALA A 5 -1.38 -21.42 6.19
CA ALA A 5 -2.70 -21.90 6.58
C ALA A 5 -3.19 -23.05 5.69
N ASP A 6 -2.41 -23.42 4.65
CA ASP A 6 -2.80 -24.37 3.60
C ASP A 6 -4.17 -24.06 2.97
N GLU A 7 -4.51 -22.77 2.85
CA GLU A 7 -5.86 -22.34 2.51
C GLU A 7 -5.94 -21.65 1.14
N LYS A 8 -6.86 -22.13 0.29
CA LYS A 8 -7.26 -21.46 -0.94
C LYS A 8 -8.45 -20.54 -0.72
N VAL A 9 -8.17 -19.27 -0.50
CA VAL A 9 -9.23 -18.24 -0.43
C VAL A 9 -9.57 -17.75 -1.84
N ALA A 10 -10.86 -17.76 -2.17
CA ALA A 10 -11.38 -17.12 -3.36
C ALA A 10 -11.46 -15.61 -3.13
N VAL A 11 -10.85 -14.83 -4.03
CA VAL A 11 -10.95 -13.37 -3.98
C VAL A 11 -12.17 -12.95 -4.79
N GLY A 12 -13.05 -12.15 -4.19
CA GLY A 12 -14.21 -11.61 -4.88
C GLY A 12 -13.78 -10.66 -6.00
N SER A 13 -14.55 -10.62 -7.08
CA SER A 13 -14.35 -9.71 -8.21
C SER A 13 -15.57 -8.82 -8.41
N SER A 14 -15.33 -7.53 -8.59
CA SER A 14 -16.29 -6.53 -9.05
C SER A 14 -16.03 -6.19 -10.53
N PRO A 15 -17.07 -5.87 -11.33
CA PRO A 15 -16.88 -5.37 -12.69
C PRO A 15 -15.92 -4.16 -12.78
N ASP A 16 -15.90 -3.32 -11.75
CA ASP A 16 -15.14 -2.07 -11.73
C ASP A 16 -13.71 -2.24 -11.17
N ASP A 17 -13.31 -3.46 -10.80
CA ASP A 17 -12.00 -3.69 -10.16
C ASP A 17 -10.83 -3.31 -11.06
N LEU A 18 -10.94 -3.58 -12.36
CA LEU A 18 -9.87 -3.25 -13.31
C LEU A 18 -9.68 -1.75 -13.43
N GLU A 19 -10.76 -1.00 -13.64
CA GLU A 19 -10.72 0.46 -13.74
C GLU A 19 -10.18 1.09 -12.45
N ARG A 20 -10.65 0.62 -11.29
CA ARG A 20 -10.17 1.12 -9.99
C ARG A 20 -8.67 0.87 -9.79
N VAL A 21 -8.19 -0.33 -10.15
CA VAL A 21 -6.76 -0.67 -10.02
C VAL A 21 -5.92 0.15 -10.99
N GLU A 22 -6.36 0.29 -12.24
CA GLU A 22 -5.67 1.10 -13.24
C GLU A 22 -5.54 2.56 -12.80
N GLY A 23 -6.64 3.17 -12.34
CA GLY A 23 -6.62 4.54 -11.82
C GLY A 23 -5.65 4.71 -10.64
N THR A 24 -5.65 3.76 -9.70
CA THR A 24 -4.71 3.78 -8.56
C THR A 24 -3.25 3.69 -9.02
N VAL A 25 -2.95 2.83 -10.01
CA VAL A 25 -1.60 2.66 -10.53
C VAL A 25 -1.10 3.93 -11.22
N LEU A 26 -1.96 4.58 -12.01
CA LEU A 26 -1.62 5.84 -12.68
C LEU A 26 -1.40 6.96 -11.68
N GLU A 27 -2.32 7.15 -10.71
CA GLU A 27 -2.20 8.16 -9.65
C GLU A 27 -0.89 8.01 -8.86
N VAL A 28 -0.58 6.79 -8.41
CA VAL A 28 0.66 6.51 -7.67
C VAL A 28 1.88 6.74 -8.56
N GLY A 29 1.84 6.32 -9.82
CA GLY A 29 2.92 6.51 -10.78
C GLY A 29 3.24 7.98 -11.03
N GLU A 30 2.20 8.80 -11.21
CA GLU A 30 2.33 10.25 -11.38
C GLU A 30 2.89 10.92 -10.12
N GLY A 31 2.41 10.53 -8.92
CA GLY A 31 2.95 11.01 -7.65
C GLY A 31 4.44 10.70 -7.47
N ILE A 32 4.87 9.49 -7.85
CA ILE A 32 6.30 9.09 -7.81
C ILE A 32 7.13 9.97 -8.74
N LEU A 33 6.69 10.18 -9.99
CA LEU A 33 7.41 10.99 -10.97
C LEU A 33 7.46 12.47 -10.57
N GLY A 34 6.40 12.96 -9.95
CA GLY A 34 6.30 14.33 -9.41
C GLY A 34 7.02 14.54 -8.09
N GLN A 35 7.55 13.48 -7.47
CA GLN A 35 8.08 13.50 -6.09
C GLN A 35 7.05 13.99 -5.06
N ASP A 36 5.76 13.76 -5.33
CA ASP A 36 4.64 14.18 -4.50
C ASP A 36 4.26 13.06 -3.51
N PHE A 37 5.03 12.97 -2.43
CA PHE A 37 4.82 11.97 -1.38
C PHE A 37 4.35 12.66 -0.10
N GLU A 38 3.06 12.54 0.22
CA GLU A 38 2.54 12.92 1.53
C GLU A 38 2.63 11.71 2.48
N PRO A 39 3.54 11.71 3.47
CA PRO A 39 3.65 10.61 4.41
C PRO A 39 2.43 10.55 5.33
N ARG A 40 1.85 9.35 5.50
CA ARG A 40 0.72 9.13 6.41
C ARG A 40 1.12 8.22 7.57
N PRO A 41 1.86 8.73 8.57
CA PRO A 41 2.27 7.93 9.71
C PRO A 41 1.06 7.47 10.52
N SER A 42 1.16 6.25 11.06
CA SER A 42 0.20 5.70 12.02
C SER A 42 0.88 4.62 12.85
N PRO A 43 0.34 4.25 14.03
CA PRO A 43 1.01 3.28 14.89
C PRO A 43 1.11 1.91 14.23
N VAL A 44 0.08 1.56 13.45
CA VAL A 44 0.03 0.31 12.70
C VAL A 44 1.04 0.28 11.56
N ILE A 45 1.27 1.40 10.86
CA ILE A 45 2.23 1.43 9.75
C ILE A 45 3.66 1.52 10.27
N CYS A 46 3.92 2.47 11.18
CA CYS A 46 5.26 2.73 11.66
C CYS A 46 5.85 1.57 12.47
N ALA A 47 5.02 0.79 13.19
CA ALA A 47 5.50 -0.37 13.97
C ALA A 47 6.12 -1.49 13.11
N TRP A 48 5.79 -1.55 11.82
CA TRP A 48 6.26 -2.61 10.91
C TRP A 48 7.10 -2.07 9.74
N CYS A 49 7.39 -0.77 9.71
CA CYS A 49 8.13 -0.14 8.62
C CYS A 49 9.65 -0.24 8.84
N ASP A 50 10.35 -0.92 7.93
CA ASP A 50 11.81 -1.08 7.97
C ASP A 50 12.57 0.25 7.96
N PHE A 51 11.95 1.31 7.43
CA PHE A 51 12.55 2.63 7.32
C PHE A 51 12.27 3.54 8.52
N LYS A 52 11.57 3.07 9.56
CA LYS A 52 11.17 3.90 10.72
C LYS A 52 12.36 4.70 11.29
N LEU A 53 13.51 4.06 11.48
CA LEU A 53 14.69 4.67 12.09
C LEU A 53 15.24 5.90 11.34
N ILE A 54 15.00 5.97 10.03
CA ILE A 54 15.50 7.07 9.18
C ILE A 54 14.38 7.96 8.64
N CYS A 55 13.12 7.55 8.81
CA CYS A 55 11.98 8.26 8.25
C CYS A 55 11.67 9.50 9.11
N PRO A 56 11.78 10.72 8.57
CA PRO A 56 11.52 11.96 9.33
C PRO A 56 10.05 12.13 9.70
N ALA A 57 9.15 11.45 9.01
CA ALA A 57 7.71 11.47 9.28
C ALA A 57 7.25 10.32 10.17
N SER A 58 8.16 9.44 10.62
CA SER A 58 7.76 8.35 11.51
C SER A 58 7.19 8.87 12.83
N GLU A 59 6.32 8.08 13.44
CA GLU A 59 5.87 8.36 14.80
C GLU A 59 7.07 8.30 15.77
N ALA A 60 7.19 9.33 16.60
CA ALA A 60 8.18 9.44 17.66
C ALA A 60 8.07 8.28 18.67
#